data_AF-A0A0U2ITM9-F1
#
_entry.id   AF-A0A0U2ITM9-F1
#
_cell.length_a   1.000
_cell.length_b   1.000
_cell.length_c   1.000
_cell.angle_alpha   90.00
_cell.angle_beta   90.00
_cell.angle_gamma   90.00
#
_symmetry.space_group_name_H-M   'P 1'
#
loop_
_entity.id
_entity.type
_entity.pdbx_description
1 polymer ?
#
loop_
_entity_poly.entity_id
_entity_poly.type
_entity_poly.pdbx_seq_one_letter_code
_entity_poly.pdbx_strand_id
1 'polypeptide(L)'
;MGEKCVLHVMNGAVMYQIDSVVRACSDFLVQQLDPSNAIGIANFAEQIGCSELHQRAREYICMHFGEVAKQEEFFNLSHCQLATLISRDDLNVRCESEVFHACINWVKYDCEQRRFYVQALLRAVRCHSLTPHFLQMQLQKCEI
;
A
#
# COMPACT_ATOMS: atom_id res chain seq x y z
N MET A 1 8.67 -6.22 19.38
CA MET A 1 9.52 -7.44 19.39
C MET A 1 8.78 -8.70 18.95
N GLY A 2 7.45 -8.80 19.06
CA GLY A 2 6.69 -10.00 18.68
C GLY A 2 6.53 -10.23 17.17
N GLU A 3 6.25 -9.19 16.38
CA GLU A 3 5.89 -9.34 14.96
C GLU A 3 6.99 -10.00 14.11
N LYS A 4 8.26 -9.56 14.23
CA LYS A 4 9.38 -10.16 13.48
C LYS A 4 9.59 -11.64 13.79
N CYS A 5 9.34 -12.08 15.04
CA CYS A 5 9.39 -13.49 15.39
C CYS A 5 8.27 -14.29 14.70
N VAL A 6 7.05 -13.73 14.67
CA VAL A 6 5.91 -14.39 14.02
C VAL A 6 6.14 -14.52 12.52
N LEU A 7 6.72 -13.50 11.85
CA LEU A 7 7.07 -13.57 10.44
C LEU A 7 8.09 -14.69 10.15
N HIS A 8 9.14 -14.84 10.97
CA HIS A 8 10.11 -15.93 10.79
C HIS A 8 9.49 -17.31 11.02
N VAL A 9 8.67 -17.47 12.07
CA VAL A 9 7.97 -18.73 12.35
C VAL A 9 7.01 -19.08 11.22
N MET A 10 6.28 -18.10 10.69
CA MET A 10 5.35 -18.31 9.58
C MET A 10 6.06 -18.70 8.30
N ASN A 11 7.19 -18.07 7.97
CA ASN A 11 7.99 -18.44 6.80
C ASN A 11 8.50 -19.89 6.92
N GLY A 12 9.02 -20.28 8.09
CA GLY A 12 9.40 -21.66 8.37
C GLY A 12 8.21 -22.63 8.23
N ALA A 13 7.06 -22.28 8.82
CA ALA A 13 5.85 -23.11 8.74
C ALA A 13 5.36 -23.30 7.31
N VAL A 14 5.41 -22.27 6.46
CA VAL A 14 5.09 -22.37 5.03
C VAL A 14 6.09 -23.27 4.32
N MET A 15 7.39 -23.11 4.59
CA MET A 15 8.45 -23.93 3.99
C MET A 15 8.29 -25.43 4.32
N TYR A 16 7.87 -25.74 5.55
CA TYR A 16 7.62 -27.11 6.01
C TYR A 16 6.17 -27.59 5.81
N GLN A 17 5.32 -26.79 5.14
CA GLN A 17 3.90 -27.09 4.88
C GLN A 17 3.09 -27.42 6.14
N ILE A 18 3.32 -26.69 7.23
CA ILE A 18 2.61 -26.85 8.50
C ILE A 18 1.42 -25.87 8.53
N ASP A 19 0.33 -26.21 7.85
CA ASP A 19 -0.86 -25.35 7.69
C ASP A 19 -1.49 -24.89 9.00
N SER A 20 -1.34 -25.64 10.09
CA SER A 20 -1.87 -25.29 11.41
C SER A 20 -1.17 -24.07 12.01
N VAL A 21 0.17 -23.99 11.85
CA VAL A 21 0.97 -22.87 12.33
C VAL A 21 0.80 -21.66 11.42
N VAL A 22 0.73 -21.87 10.11
CA VAL A 22 0.47 -20.79 9.14
C VAL A 22 -0.86 -20.09 9.45
N ARG A 23 -1.92 -20.85 9.72
CA ARG A 23 -3.22 -20.28 10.12
C ARG A 23 -3.14 -19.50 11.43
N ALA A 24 -2.55 -20.08 12.48
CA ALA A 24 -2.41 -19.41 13.76
C ALA A 24 -1.58 -18.11 13.67
N CYS A 25 -0.49 -18.12 12.90
CA CYS A 25 0.32 -16.93 12.65
C CYS A 25 -0.44 -15.89 11.81
N SER A 26 -1.19 -16.33 10.79
CA SER A 26 -2.03 -15.45 9.98
C SER A 26 -3.09 -14.76 10.83
N ASP A 27 -3.83 -15.49 11.67
CA ASP A 27 -4.82 -14.92 12.59
C ASP A 27 -4.19 -13.89 13.54
N PHE A 28 -3.01 -14.20 14.08
CA PHE A 28 -2.26 -13.26 14.93
C PHE A 28 -1.86 -12.00 14.17
N LEU A 29 -1.35 -12.12 12.94
CA LEU A 29 -0.96 -10.98 12.11
C LEU A 29 -2.17 -10.13 11.72
N VAL A 30 -3.32 -10.73 11.43
CA VAL A 30 -4.56 -10.00 11.16
C VAL A 30 -4.99 -9.18 12.38
N GLN A 31 -4.83 -9.70 13.59
CA GLN A 31 -5.13 -8.95 14.82
C GLN A 31 -4.11 -7.85 15.15
N GLN A 32 -2.91 -7.90 14.55
CA GLN A 32 -1.85 -6.90 14.73
C GLN A 32 -1.70 -5.96 13.53
N LEU A 33 -2.64 -6.00 12.57
CA LEU A 33 -2.65 -5.07 11.43
C LEU A 33 -2.79 -3.62 11.93
N ASP A 34 -1.80 -2.81 11.59
CA ASP A 34 -1.70 -1.40 11.89
C ASP A 34 -1.36 -0.63 10.60
N PRO A 35 -1.78 0.64 10.44
CA PRO A 35 -1.45 1.41 9.24
C PRO A 35 0.05 1.49 8.95
N SER A 36 0.88 1.38 9.99
CA SER A 36 2.33 1.46 9.90
C SER A 36 2.99 0.18 9.39
N ASN A 37 2.36 -1.00 9.57
CA ASN A 37 2.92 -2.31 9.25
C ASN A 37 2.13 -3.09 8.17
N ALA A 38 0.94 -2.61 7.80
CA ALA A 38 0.03 -3.35 6.94
C ALA A 38 0.61 -3.61 5.54
N ILE A 39 1.39 -2.68 5.01
CA ILE A 39 2.07 -2.82 3.71
C ILE A 39 3.11 -3.94 3.78
N GLY A 40 3.94 -3.95 4.82
CA GLY A 40 4.93 -4.98 5.07
C GLY A 40 4.31 -6.36 5.23
N ILE A 41 3.21 -6.47 5.99
CA ILE A 41 2.46 -7.72 6.15
C ILE A 41 1.87 -8.18 4.81
N ALA A 42 1.30 -7.28 4.01
CA ALA A 42 0.75 -7.62 2.70
C ALA A 42 1.82 -8.15 1.74
N ASN A 43 2.98 -7.48 1.66
CA ASN A 43 4.11 -7.91 0.84
C ASN A 43 4.68 -9.25 1.33
N PHE A 44 4.78 -9.44 2.65
CA PHE A 44 5.23 -10.70 3.24
C PHE A 44 4.27 -11.84 2.89
N ALA A 45 2.97 -11.61 3.03
CA ALA A 45 1.94 -12.58 2.69
C ALA A 45 1.99 -12.98 1.20
N GLU A 46 2.30 -12.04 0.31
CA GLU A 46 2.53 -12.31 -1.12
C GLU A 46 3.77 -13.19 -1.33
N GLN A 47 4.88 -12.91 -0.64
CA GLN A 47 6.12 -13.67 -0.76
C GLN A 47 6.00 -15.13 -0.33
N ILE A 48 5.23 -15.40 0.73
CA ILE A 48 4.99 -16.76 1.22
C ILE A 48 3.82 -17.46 0.49
N GLY A 49 3.14 -16.78 -0.43
CA GLY A 49 1.98 -17.32 -1.14
C GLY A 49 0.71 -17.46 -0.27
N CYS A 50 0.60 -16.76 0.85
CA CYS A 50 -0.57 -16.79 1.72
C CYS A 50 -1.61 -15.79 1.23
N SER A 51 -2.49 -16.23 0.31
CA SER A 51 -3.49 -15.36 -0.31
C SER A 51 -4.52 -14.80 0.68
N GLU A 52 -4.87 -15.55 1.73
CA GLU A 52 -5.88 -15.12 2.71
C GLU A 52 -5.37 -13.94 3.56
N LEU A 53 -4.16 -14.04 4.11
CA LEU A 53 -3.53 -12.94 4.83
C LEU A 53 -3.29 -11.74 3.92
N HIS A 54 -2.83 -11.98 2.68
CA HIS A 54 -2.59 -10.94 1.70
C HIS A 54 -3.89 -10.17 1.40
N GLN A 55 -5.00 -10.87 1.19
CA GLN A 55 -6.30 -10.25 0.94
C GLN A 55 -6.76 -9.42 2.15
N ARG A 56 -6.64 -9.95 3.38
CA ARG A 56 -7.03 -9.23 4.61
C ARG A 56 -6.19 -7.99 4.88
N ALA A 57 -4.87 -8.10 4.72
CA ALA A 57 -3.97 -6.96 4.87
C ALA A 57 -4.29 -5.88 3.83
N ARG A 58 -4.63 -6.26 2.60
CA ARG A 58 -5.04 -5.31 1.55
C ARG A 58 -6.37 -4.64 1.83
N GLU A 59 -7.37 -5.40 2.29
CA GLU A 59 -8.65 -4.83 2.72
C GLU A 59 -8.44 -3.77 3.81
N TYR A 60 -7.57 -4.07 4.78
CA TYR A 60 -7.19 -3.13 5.83
C TYR A 60 -6.51 -1.88 5.27
N ILE A 61 -5.54 -2.04 4.35
CA ILE A 61 -4.88 -0.89 3.69
C ILE A 61 -5.90 -0.04 2.94
N CYS A 62 -6.84 -0.66 2.21
CA CYS A 62 -7.88 0.07 1.50
C CYS A 62 -8.81 0.82 2.45
N MET A 63 -9.18 0.23 3.59
CA MET A 63 -10.04 0.85 4.60
C MET A 63 -9.36 2.02 5.33
N HIS A 64 -8.06 1.89 5.62
CA HIS A 64 -7.27 2.87 6.38
C HIS A 64 -6.28 3.64 5.51
N PHE A 65 -6.53 3.73 4.21
CA PHE A 65 -5.57 4.27 3.23
C PHE A 65 -5.07 5.67 3.60
N GLY A 66 -5.94 6.55 4.11
CA GLY A 66 -5.57 7.91 4.50
C GLY A 66 -4.52 7.97 5.62
N GLU A 67 -4.51 6.99 6.53
CA GLU A 67 -3.49 6.89 7.57
C GLU A 67 -2.25 6.15 7.06
N VAL A 68 -2.43 5.07 6.29
CA VAL A 68 -1.33 4.31 5.67
C VAL A 68 -0.48 5.19 4.76
N ALA A 69 -1.11 6.08 3.99
CA ALA A 69 -0.44 7.01 3.08
C ALA A 69 0.49 8.02 3.77
N LYS A 70 0.39 8.17 5.10
CA LYS A 70 1.27 9.03 5.91
C LYS A 70 2.46 8.29 6.50
N GLN A 71 2.46 6.95 6.43
CA GLN A 71 3.48 6.11 7.08
C GLN A 71 4.71 5.94 6.20
N GLU A 72 5.88 5.77 6.83
CA GLU A 72 7.16 5.56 6.15
C GLU A 72 7.16 4.34 5.21
N GLU A 73 6.45 3.27 5.57
CA GLU A 73 6.30 2.08 4.72
C GLU A 73 5.68 2.42 3.35
N PHE A 74 4.78 3.39 3.29
CA PHE A 74 4.18 3.84 2.02
C PHE A 74 5.22 4.52 1.13
N PHE A 75 6.10 5.35 1.69
CA PHE A 75 7.18 6.03 0.94
C PHE A 75 8.24 5.06 0.40
N ASN A 76 8.37 3.90 1.04
CA ASN A 76 9.25 2.81 0.63
C ASN A 76 8.66 1.90 -0.45
N LEU A 77 7.38 2.04 -0.80
CA LEU A 77 6.77 1.29 -1.90
C LEU A 77 7.45 1.60 -3.23
N SER A 78 7.55 0.59 -4.09
CA SER A 78 7.95 0.77 -5.49
C SER A 78 6.83 1.41 -6.32
N HIS A 79 7.18 2.06 -7.44
CA HIS A 79 6.21 2.65 -8.36
C HIS A 79 5.17 1.64 -8.85
N CYS A 80 5.57 0.39 -9.12
CA CYS A 80 4.66 -0.69 -9.53
C CYS A 80 3.66 -1.06 -8.45
N GLN A 81 4.11 -1.20 -7.20
CA GLN A 81 3.24 -1.51 -6.07
C GLN A 81 2.27 -0.36 -5.80
N LEU A 82 2.76 0.88 -5.80
CA LEU A 82 1.93 2.06 -5.65
C LEU A 82 0.89 2.16 -6.76
N ALA A 83 1.29 2.00 -8.03
CA ALA A 83 0.40 2.02 -9.18
C ALA A 83 -0.69 0.93 -9.07
N THR A 84 -0.31 -0.28 -8.66
CA THR A 84 -1.27 -1.38 -8.45
C THR A 84 -2.23 -1.08 -7.31
N LEU A 85 -1.76 -0.40 -6.27
CA LEU A 85 -2.57 -0.03 -5.12
C LEU A 85 -3.58 1.05 -5.48
N ILE A 86 -3.14 2.15 -6.11
CA ILE A 86 -4.00 3.27 -6.52
C ILE A 86 -4.92 2.95 -7.70
N SER A 87 -4.56 1.98 -8.55
CA SER A 87 -5.40 1.55 -9.68
C SER A 87 -6.61 0.72 -9.24
N ARG A 88 -6.71 0.31 -7.97
CA ARG A 88 -7.80 -0.54 -7.48
C ARG A 88 -9.10 0.24 -7.28
N ASP A 89 -10.22 -0.36 -7.68
CA ASP A 89 -11.58 0.17 -7.45
C ASP A 89 -12.05 0.10 -6.01
N ASP A 90 -11.40 -0.73 -5.20
CA ASP A 90 -11.82 -1.03 -3.83
C ASP A 90 -11.17 -0.13 -2.77
N LEU A 91 -10.43 0.92 -3.17
CA LEU A 91 -9.89 1.89 -2.23
C LEU A 91 -11.04 2.65 -1.57
N ASN A 92 -11.19 2.51 -0.24
CA ASN A 92 -12.20 3.23 0.54
C ASN A 92 -11.74 4.67 0.81
N VAL A 93 -11.39 5.39 -0.25
CA VAL A 93 -10.98 6.78 -0.19
C VAL A 93 -12.21 7.65 -0.31
N ARG A 94 -12.39 8.55 0.67
CA ARG A 94 -13.52 9.49 0.70
C ARG A 94 -13.46 10.46 -0.48
N CYS A 95 -12.24 10.79 -0.91
CA CYS A 95 -11.95 11.64 -2.05
C CYS A 95 -10.69 11.15 -2.78
N GLU A 96 -10.74 11.08 -4.12
CA GLU A 96 -9.57 10.86 -4.98
C GLU A 96 -8.44 11.88 -4.74
N SER A 97 -8.76 13.05 -4.17
CA SER A 97 -7.77 14.04 -3.76
C SER A 97 -6.80 13.51 -2.70
N GLU A 98 -7.21 12.58 -1.84
CA GLU A 98 -6.31 11.96 -0.86
C GLU A 98 -5.30 11.03 -1.53
N VAL A 99 -5.73 10.25 -2.52
CA VAL A 99 -4.85 9.40 -3.34
C VAL A 99 -3.85 10.28 -4.10
N PHE A 100 -4.34 11.37 -4.69
CA PHE A 100 -3.48 12.32 -5.38
C PHE A 100 -2.42 12.93 -4.44
N HIS A 101 -2.83 13.41 -3.26
CA HIS A 101 -1.87 13.94 -2.27
C HIS A 101 -0.87 12.88 -1.81
N ALA A 102 -1.29 11.63 -1.62
CA ALA A 102 -0.41 10.52 -1.29
C ALA A 102 0.64 10.28 -2.40
N CYS A 103 0.22 10.25 -3.66
CA CYS A 103 1.13 10.13 -4.80
C CYS A 103 2.12 11.29 -4.89
N ILE A 104 1.65 12.53 -4.72
CA ILE A 104 2.52 13.71 -4.73
C ILE A 104 3.53 13.66 -3.59
N ASN A 105 3.11 13.29 -2.38
CA ASN A 105 4.03 13.14 -1.25
C ASN A 105 5.05 12.03 -1.51
N TRP A 106 4.64 10.91 -2.09
CA TRP A 106 5.52 9.81 -2.46
C TRP A 106 6.57 10.22 -3.50
N VAL A 107 6.20 11.06 -4.46
CA VAL A 107 7.12 11.64 -5.45
C VAL A 107 8.04 12.66 -4.80
N LYS A 108 7.52 13.54 -3.94
CA LYS A 108 8.30 14.56 -3.23
C LYS A 108 9.39 13.95 -2.36
N TYR A 109 9.18 12.75 -1.84
CA TYR A 109 10.16 12.01 -1.06
C TYR A 109 11.45 11.70 -1.85
N ASP A 110 11.36 11.47 -3.16
CA ASP A 110 12.52 11.23 -4.03
C ASP A 110 12.25 11.87 -5.40
N CYS A 111 12.26 13.21 -5.39
CA CYS A 111 11.79 14.00 -6.52
C CYS A 111 12.67 13.85 -7.77
N GLU A 112 13.95 13.50 -7.64
CA GLU A 112 14.86 13.38 -8.78
C GLU A 112 14.60 12.12 -9.61
N GLN A 113 14.34 10.98 -8.94
CA GLN A 113 14.10 9.71 -9.64
C GLN A 113 12.61 9.46 -9.88
N ARG A 114 11.72 9.94 -8.99
CA ARG A 114 10.29 9.61 -9.04
C ARG A 114 9.46 10.53 -9.93
N ARG A 115 10.01 11.67 -10.37
CA ARG A 115 9.36 12.66 -11.27
C ARG A 115 8.78 12.01 -12.53
N PHE A 116 9.54 11.09 -13.12
CA PHE A 116 9.16 10.41 -14.36
C PHE A 116 7.95 9.47 -14.19
N TYR A 117 7.74 8.93 -12.99
CA TYR A 117 6.61 8.05 -12.69
C TYR A 117 5.35 8.81 -12.33
N VAL A 118 5.43 10.12 -12.05
CA VAL A 118 4.26 10.96 -11.74
C VAL A 118 3.19 10.83 -12.81
N GLN A 119 3.56 10.96 -14.09
CA GLN A 119 2.59 10.86 -15.18
C GLN A 119 1.91 9.49 -15.26
N ALA A 120 2.68 8.42 -15.02
CA ALA A 120 2.14 7.06 -14.99
C ALA A 120 1.21 6.84 -13.79
N LEU A 121 1.58 7.34 -12.61
CA LEU A 121 0.77 7.30 -11.40
C LEU A 121 -0.51 8.11 -11.57
N LEU A 122 -0.44 9.32 -12.14
CA LEU A 122 -1.60 10.15 -12.44
C LEU A 122 -2.57 9.48 -13.41
N ARG A 123 -2.06 8.71 -14.36
CA ARG A 123 -2.91 7.93 -15.29
C ARG A 123 -3.55 6.72 -14.59
N ALA A 124 -2.91 6.18 -13.54
CA ALA A 124 -3.44 5.10 -12.73
C ALA A 124 -4.45 5.58 -11.68
N VAL A 125 -4.30 6.80 -11.17
CA VAL A 125 -5.35 7.50 -10.41
C VAL A 125 -6.52 7.76 -11.36
N ARG A 126 -7.76 7.52 -10.90
CA ARG A 126 -8.96 7.76 -11.71
C ARG A 126 -9.18 9.27 -11.88
N CYS A 127 -8.41 9.88 -12.77
CA CYS A 127 -8.54 11.29 -13.13
C CYS A 127 -9.95 11.65 -13.63
N HIS A 128 -10.77 10.67 -14.02
CA HIS A 128 -12.18 10.87 -14.37
C HIS A 128 -13.08 11.25 -13.18
N SER A 129 -12.66 10.97 -11.94
CA SER A 129 -13.36 11.39 -10.71
C SER A 129 -12.81 12.69 -10.14
N LEU A 130 -11.68 13.19 -10.63
CA LEU A 130 -11.08 14.45 -10.22
C LEU A 130 -11.55 15.58 -11.13
N THR A 131 -12.06 16.66 -10.54
CA THR A 131 -12.48 17.83 -11.31
C THR A 131 -11.28 18.38 -12.10
N PRO A 132 -11.40 18.68 -13.40
CA PRO A 132 -10.29 19.16 -14.23
C PRO A 132 -9.62 20.42 -13.65
N HIS A 133 -10.37 21.25 -12.93
CA HIS A 133 -9.86 22.42 -12.21
C HIS A 133 -8.87 22.06 -11.07
N PHE A 134 -9.12 20.96 -10.34
CA PHE A 134 -8.22 20.50 -9.28
C PHE A 134 -6.91 19.96 -9.85
N LEU A 135 -7.01 19.18 -10.93
CA LEU A 135 -5.85 18.68 -11.67
C LEU A 135 -5.01 19.83 -12.23
N GLN A 136 -5.64 20.82 -12.87
CA GLN A 136 -4.94 21.97 -13.43
C GLN A 136 -4.25 22.81 -12.36
N MET A 137 -4.89 23.03 -11.21
CA MET A 137 -4.31 23.78 -10.10
C MET A 137 -3.14 23.04 -9.45
N GLN A 138 -3.22 21.71 -9.32
CA GLN A 138 -2.14 20.91 -8.73
C GLN A 138 -0.97 20.70 -9.68
N LEU A 139 -1.22 20.59 -11.00
CA LEU A 139 -0.17 20.56 -12.02
C LEU A 139 0.53 21.92 -12.15
N GLN A 140 -0.18 23.04 -11.93
CA GLN A 140 0.46 24.36 -11.85
C GLN A 140 1.26 24.56 -10.56
N LYS A 141 0.82 23.98 -9.44
CA LYS A 141 1.56 24.04 -8.15
C LYS A 141 2.75 23.09 -8.08
N CYS A 142 2.67 21.95 -8.75
CA CYS A 142 3.78 21.03 -8.93
C CYS A 142 4.55 21.51 -10.15
N GLU A 143 5.40 22.53 -10.00
CA GLU A 143 6.42 22.87 -11.01
C GLU A 143 7.39 21.68 -11.16
N ILE A 144 6.96 20.76 -12.01
CA ILE A 144 7.63 19.59 -12.53
C ILE A 144 8.05 19.89 -13.97
#